data_AF-A0A498GYJ0-F1
#
_entry.id   AF-A0A498GYJ0-F1
#
_cell.length_a   1.000
_cell.length_b   1.000
_cell.length_c   1.000
_cell.angle_alpha   90.00
_cell.angle_beta   90.00
_cell.angle_gamma   90.00
#
_symmetry.space_group_name_H-M   'P 1'
#
loop_
_entity.id
_entity.type
_entity.pdbx_description
1 polymer ?
#
loop_
_entity_poly.entity_id
_entity_poly.type
_entity_poly.pdbx_seq_one_letter_code
_entity_poly.pdbx_strand_id
1 'polypeptide(L)'
;MYAVVQVRGVVNTGREIKDTLKMLRLHHINHCVIVPDTPAYLGMIRKVKDFVAYGEVDAETLATVLRTRGRLTGDQKLTDEYIRENTRFGSIEEYAQALVNGDADIKDVAEMKPVLRLHPPRKGYKTIKRTFQQGGALGYYGCEINDLLHKMR
;
A
#
# COMPACT_ATOMS: atom_id res chain seq x y z
N MET A 1 4.14 10.25 2.02
CA MET A 1 4.31 8.81 1.69
C MET A 1 3.18 8.36 0.78
N TYR A 2 3.41 7.41 -0.15
CA TYR A 2 2.36 6.91 -1.05
C TYR A 2 1.95 5.48 -0.71
N ALA A 3 0.64 5.19 -0.71
CA ALA A 3 0.16 3.82 -0.86
C ALA A 3 0.05 3.49 -2.33
N VAL A 4 0.49 2.30 -2.72
CA VAL A 4 0.33 1.78 -4.07
C VAL A 4 -0.39 0.44 -3.97
N VAL A 5 -1.59 0.38 -4.56
CA VAL A 5 -2.44 -0.82 -4.60
C VAL A 5 -2.49 -1.35 -6.02
N GLN A 6 -2.20 -2.63 -6.22
CA GLN A 6 -2.37 -3.26 -7.53
C GLN A 6 -3.85 -3.58 -7.79
N VAL A 7 -4.46 -2.87 -8.73
CA VAL A 7 -5.89 -3.04 -9.07
C VAL A 7 -6.07 -4.04 -10.21
N ARG A 8 -5.14 -4.05 -11.18
CA ARG A 8 -5.23 -4.88 -12.38
C ARG A 8 -4.16 -5.97 -12.39
N GLY A 9 -4.56 -7.16 -12.87
CA GLY A 9 -3.64 -8.27 -13.10
C GLY A 9 -2.66 -8.00 -14.26
N VAL A 10 -1.60 -8.81 -14.32
CA VAL A 10 -0.49 -8.64 -15.26
C VAL A 10 -0.59 -9.49 -16.55
N VAL A 11 -1.77 -10.07 -16.82
CA VAL A 11 -1.96 -10.88 -18.03
C VAL A 11 -1.90 -9.97 -19.27
N ASN A 12 -1.19 -10.42 -20.31
CA ASN A 12 -0.95 -9.68 -21.56
C ASN A 12 -0.26 -8.31 -21.41
N THR A 13 0.45 -8.09 -20.31
CA THR A 13 1.23 -6.86 -20.10
C THR A 13 2.67 -7.01 -20.57
N GLY A 14 3.27 -5.91 -21.03
CA GLY A 14 4.68 -5.83 -21.38
C GLY A 14 5.60 -6.23 -20.23
N ARG A 15 6.77 -6.80 -20.57
CA ARG A 15 7.74 -7.32 -19.58
C ARG A 15 8.20 -6.23 -18.60
N GLU A 16 8.47 -5.04 -19.10
CA GLU A 16 8.93 -3.92 -18.28
C GLU A 16 7.95 -3.53 -17.17
N ILE A 17 6.65 -3.54 -17.44
CA ILE A 17 5.61 -3.22 -16.46
C ILE A 17 5.53 -4.33 -15.41
N LYS A 18 5.62 -5.59 -15.84
CA LYS A 18 5.65 -6.75 -14.94
C LYS A 18 6.84 -6.68 -14.00
N ASP A 19 8.00 -6.35 -14.52
CA ASP A 19 9.23 -6.29 -13.74
C ASP A 19 9.21 -5.09 -12.79
N THR A 20 8.67 -3.94 -13.21
CA THR A 20 8.49 -2.77 -12.33
C THR A 20 7.53 -3.08 -11.17
N LEU A 21 6.41 -3.76 -11.44
CA LEU A 21 5.48 -4.20 -10.38
C LEU A 21 6.16 -5.17 -9.41
N LYS A 22 6.95 -6.13 -9.92
CA LYS A 22 7.73 -7.05 -9.07
C LYS A 22 8.78 -6.32 -8.23
N MET A 23 9.47 -5.32 -8.77
CA MET A 23 10.44 -4.50 -8.03
C MET A 23 9.77 -3.74 -6.88
N LEU A 24 8.54 -3.24 -7.10
CA LEU A 24 7.70 -2.63 -6.07
C LEU A 24 7.06 -3.67 -5.11
N ARG A 25 7.34 -4.97 -5.27
CA ARG A 25 6.79 -6.09 -4.48
C ARG A 25 5.29 -6.34 -4.68
N LEU A 26 4.73 -5.84 -5.77
CA LEU A 26 3.34 -6.04 -6.19
C LEU A 26 3.24 -7.28 -7.10
N HIS A 27 2.93 -8.42 -6.48
CA HIS A 27 2.84 -9.71 -7.19
C HIS A 27 1.40 -10.12 -7.56
N HIS A 28 0.41 -9.71 -6.76
CA HIS A 28 -0.99 -10.10 -6.92
C HIS A 28 -1.93 -8.89 -6.79
N ILE A 29 -3.13 -9.07 -7.33
CA ILE A 29 -4.21 -8.07 -7.23
C ILE A 29 -4.55 -7.82 -5.76
N ASN A 30 -4.88 -6.58 -5.41
CA ASN A 30 -5.15 -6.10 -4.06
C ASN A 30 -3.95 -6.16 -3.10
N HIS A 31 -2.74 -6.42 -3.60
CA HIS A 31 -1.55 -6.15 -2.82
C HIS A 31 -1.34 -4.64 -2.72
N CYS A 32 -1.03 -4.19 -1.51
CA CYS A 32 -0.70 -2.81 -1.21
C CYS A 32 0.72 -2.75 -0.65
N VAL A 33 1.48 -1.75 -1.09
CA VAL A 33 2.80 -1.43 -0.57
C VAL A 33 2.84 0.07 -0.28
N ILE A 34 3.45 0.42 0.84
CA ILE A 34 3.68 1.82 1.19
C ILE A 34 5.11 2.17 0.78
N VAL A 35 5.26 3.26 0.02
CA VAL A 35 6.53 3.69 -0.57
C VAL A 35 6.81 5.15 -0.25
N PRO A 36 8.08 5.52 0.00
CA PRO A 36 8.46 6.91 0.26
C PRO A 36 8.33 7.74 -1.02
N ASP A 37 8.08 9.04 -0.84
CA ASP A 37 8.04 10.00 -1.95
C ASP A 37 9.47 10.37 -2.36
N THR A 38 10.06 9.54 -3.21
CA THR A 38 11.35 9.84 -3.85
C THR A 38 11.18 9.88 -5.36
N PRO A 39 11.99 10.67 -6.09
CA PRO A 39 11.91 10.74 -7.55
C PRO A 39 12.03 9.37 -8.25
N ALA A 40 12.82 8.46 -7.68
CA ALA A 40 12.99 7.10 -8.18
C ALA A 40 11.70 6.26 -8.05
N TYR A 41 11.09 6.23 -6.86
CA TYR A 41 9.81 5.54 -6.66
C TYR A 41 8.70 6.18 -7.49
N LEU A 42 8.66 7.51 -7.57
CA LEU A 42 7.67 8.23 -8.38
C LEU A 42 7.79 7.87 -9.87
N GLY A 43 9.01 7.74 -10.40
CA GLY A 43 9.25 7.25 -11.76
C GLY A 43 8.72 5.84 -11.99
N MET A 44 8.94 4.92 -11.04
CA MET A 44 8.41 3.56 -11.09
C MET A 44 6.87 3.54 -11.06
N ILE A 45 6.25 4.32 -10.16
CA ILE A 45 4.79 4.42 -10.04
C ILE A 45 4.17 4.99 -11.32
N ARG A 46 4.75 6.05 -11.89
CA ARG A 46 4.28 6.65 -13.15
C ARG A 46 4.30 5.66 -14.31
N LYS A 47 5.30 4.77 -14.36
CA LYS A 47 5.40 3.70 -15.38
C LYS A 47 4.28 2.67 -15.25
N VAL A 48 3.82 2.37 -14.04
CA VAL A 48 2.77 1.35 -13.77
C VAL A 48 1.38 1.95 -13.50
N LYS A 49 1.18 3.26 -13.72
CA LYS A 49 -0.05 4.01 -13.37
C LYS A 49 -1.35 3.39 -13.88
N ASP A 50 -1.32 2.68 -15.00
CA ASP A 50 -2.50 2.07 -15.62
C ASP A 50 -2.87 0.69 -15.02
N PHE A 51 -2.12 0.23 -14.02
CA PHE A 51 -2.33 -1.05 -13.32
C PHE A 51 -2.54 -0.88 -11.82
N VAL A 52 -2.12 0.26 -11.28
CA VAL A 52 -2.15 0.54 -9.84
C VAL A 52 -3.06 1.73 -9.54
N ALA A 53 -3.61 1.75 -8.34
CA ALA A 53 -4.14 2.94 -7.70
C ALA A 53 -3.09 3.43 -6.69
N TYR A 54 -2.76 4.71 -6.69
CA TYR A 54 -1.83 5.27 -5.74
C TYR A 54 -2.24 6.66 -5.25
N GLY A 55 -1.85 7.01 -4.03
CA GLY A 55 -2.18 8.28 -3.41
C GLY A 55 -1.53 8.48 -2.05
N GLU A 56 -1.73 9.66 -1.50
CA GLU A 56 -1.15 10.09 -0.22
C GLU A 56 -1.95 9.51 0.94
N VAL A 57 -1.27 8.81 1.84
CA VAL A 57 -1.90 8.07 2.93
C VAL A 57 -1.91 8.91 4.20
N ASP A 58 -3.04 8.87 4.89
CA ASP A 58 -3.18 9.47 6.22
C ASP A 58 -2.82 8.48 7.33
N ALA A 59 -2.31 9.00 8.45
CA ALA A 59 -1.83 8.21 9.59
C ALA A 59 -2.95 7.35 10.19
N GLU A 60 -4.16 7.89 10.32
CA GLU A 60 -5.33 7.17 10.85
C GLU A 60 -5.71 5.96 9.99
N THR A 61 -5.71 6.16 8.67
CA THR A 61 -6.04 5.10 7.71
C THR A 61 -4.96 4.04 7.69
N LEU A 62 -3.68 4.45 7.74
CA LEU A 62 -2.56 3.52 7.80
C LEU A 62 -2.60 2.67 9.07
N ALA A 63 -2.84 3.28 10.24
CA ALA A 63 -2.98 2.56 11.50
C ALA A 63 -4.09 1.51 11.43
N THR A 64 -5.25 1.87 10.85
CA THR A 64 -6.36 0.95 10.64
C THR A 64 -5.96 -0.24 9.75
N VAL A 65 -5.31 0.01 8.61
CA VAL A 65 -4.88 -1.03 7.68
C VAL A 65 -3.80 -1.93 8.29
N LEU A 66 -2.86 -1.35 9.05
CA LEU A 66 -1.83 -2.10 9.75
C LEU A 66 -2.43 -3.02 10.81
N ARG A 67 -3.44 -2.55 11.55
CA ARG A 67 -4.14 -3.37 12.56
C ARG A 67 -4.92 -4.53 11.94
N THR A 68 -5.55 -4.33 10.78
CA THR A 68 -6.37 -5.38 10.15
C THR A 68 -5.56 -6.32 9.25
N ARG A 69 -4.57 -5.80 8.53
CA ARG A 69 -3.82 -6.51 7.47
C ARG A 69 -2.31 -6.57 7.69
N GLY A 70 -1.78 -5.93 8.72
CA GLY A 70 -0.39 -6.10 9.13
C GLY A 70 -0.11 -7.54 9.53
N ARG A 71 0.87 -8.15 8.87
CA ARG A 71 1.27 -9.53 9.10
C ARG A 71 2.77 -9.62 9.31
N LEU A 72 3.14 -10.47 10.27
CA LEU A 72 4.52 -10.83 10.56
C LEU A 72 4.89 -12.12 9.81
N THR A 73 6.16 -12.47 9.91
CA THR A 73 6.68 -13.75 9.41
C THR A 73 5.97 -14.89 10.16
N GLY A 74 5.65 -15.98 9.46
CA GLY A 74 4.75 -17.02 10.00
C GLY A 74 3.25 -16.67 9.97
N ASP A 75 2.86 -15.55 9.34
CA ASP A 75 1.46 -15.13 9.16
C ASP A 75 0.73 -14.69 10.44
N GLN A 76 1.50 -14.40 11.48
CA GLN A 76 0.99 -13.85 12.73
C GLN A 76 0.47 -12.41 12.52
N LYS A 77 -0.51 -12.01 13.33
CA LYS A 77 -1.08 -10.66 13.27
C LYS A 77 -0.14 -9.68 13.95
N LEU A 78 -0.07 -8.46 13.42
CA LEU A 78 0.60 -7.37 14.11
C LEU A 78 -0.23 -6.94 15.33
N THR A 79 0.35 -7.00 16.52
CA THR A 79 -0.26 -6.49 17.76
C THR A 79 0.51 -5.29 18.30
N ASP A 80 -0.15 -4.50 19.13
CA ASP A 80 0.44 -3.34 19.78
C ASP A 80 1.61 -3.75 20.69
N GLU A 81 1.54 -4.94 21.30
CA GLU A 81 2.65 -5.49 22.10
C GLU A 81 3.90 -5.73 21.25
N TYR A 82 3.73 -6.29 20.05
CA TYR A 82 4.85 -6.59 19.17
C TYR A 82 5.59 -5.32 18.73
N ILE A 83 4.86 -4.23 18.49
CA ILE A 83 5.47 -2.94 18.12
C ILE A 83 6.27 -2.39 19.30
N ARG A 84 5.73 -2.45 20.51
CA ARG A 84 6.41 -1.97 21.71
C ARG A 84 7.71 -2.73 22.01
N GLU A 85 7.72 -4.03 21.74
CA GLU A 85 8.88 -4.90 21.98
C GLU A 85 9.96 -4.75 20.88
N ASN A 86 9.56 -4.55 19.63
CA ASN A 86 10.48 -4.59 18.49
C ASN A 86 10.83 -3.23 17.89
N THR A 87 10.16 -2.15 18.30
CA THR A 87 10.42 -0.81 17.77
C THR A 87 10.51 0.25 18.86
N ARG A 88 10.93 1.45 18.46
CA ARG A 88 11.01 2.63 19.32
C ARG A 88 9.63 3.25 19.63
N PHE A 89 8.54 2.70 19.08
CA PHE A 89 7.20 3.26 19.18
C PHE A 89 6.34 2.49 20.18
N GLY A 90 5.47 3.19 20.90
CA GLY A 90 4.63 2.61 21.95
C GLY A 90 3.32 2.01 21.46
N SER A 91 2.88 2.38 20.25
CA SER A 91 1.60 2.00 19.65
C SER A 91 1.66 1.88 18.11
N ILE A 92 0.67 1.20 17.51
CA ILE A 92 0.49 1.16 16.04
C ILE A 92 0.28 2.57 15.47
N GLU A 93 -0.40 3.45 16.19
CA GLU A 93 -0.74 4.80 15.74
C GLU A 93 0.52 5.68 15.64
N GLU A 94 1.37 5.66 16.66
CA GLU A 94 2.66 6.36 16.63
C GLU A 94 3.55 5.85 15.50
N TYR A 95 3.59 4.53 15.31
CA TYR A 95 4.34 3.94 14.21
C TYR A 95 3.79 4.36 12.84
N ALA A 96 2.47 4.38 12.66
CA ALA A 96 1.85 4.84 11.43
C ALA A 96 2.16 6.33 11.15
N GLN A 97 2.20 7.16 12.18
CA GLN A 97 2.54 8.57 12.07
C GLN A 97 4.02 8.76 11.67
N ALA A 98 4.93 8.00 12.28
CA ALA A 98 6.34 7.99 11.91
C ALA A 98 6.58 7.51 10.47
N LEU A 99 5.83 6.50 10.00
CA LEU A 99 5.86 6.07 8.61
C LEU A 99 5.43 7.21 7.67
N VAL A 100 4.31 7.87 7.95
CA VAL A 100 3.80 8.96 7.10
C VAL A 100 4.80 10.12 7.00
N ASN A 101 5.46 10.46 8.12
CA ASN A 101 6.50 11.49 8.18
C ASN A 101 7.81 11.08 7.49
N GLY A 102 8.02 9.78 7.26
CA GLY A 102 9.24 9.25 6.65
C GLY A 102 10.39 9.00 7.63
N ASP A 103 10.10 9.01 8.94
CA ASP A 103 11.08 8.79 10.00
C ASP A 103 11.31 7.29 10.30
N ALA A 104 10.43 6.42 9.81
CA ALA A 104 10.52 4.98 9.94
C ALA A 104 10.27 4.29 8.59
N ASP A 105 10.92 3.14 8.38
CA ASP A 105 10.66 2.26 7.25
C ASP A 105 9.97 0.96 7.71
N ILE A 106 9.16 0.37 6.83
CA ILE A 106 8.54 -0.96 7.08
C ILE A 106 9.58 -2.05 7.31
N LYS A 107 10.81 -1.85 6.83
CA LYS A 107 11.93 -2.78 7.02
C LYS A 107 12.55 -2.72 8.41
N ASP A 108 12.31 -1.65 9.15
CA ASP A 108 12.88 -1.45 10.49
C ASP A 108 12.16 -2.31 11.54
N VAL A 109 10.91 -2.68 11.26
CA VAL A 109 10.18 -3.66 12.06
C VAL A 109 10.67 -5.06 11.72
N ALA A 110 11.30 -5.71 12.69
CA ALA A 110 11.71 -7.10 12.57
C ALA A 110 10.52 -7.97 12.11
N GLU A 111 10.79 -8.87 11.16
CA GLU A 111 9.83 -9.87 10.67
C GLU A 111 8.53 -9.35 10.04
N MET A 112 8.33 -8.04 9.87
CA MET A 112 7.14 -7.51 9.22
C MET A 112 7.14 -7.78 7.72
N LYS A 113 6.02 -8.29 7.20
CA LYS A 113 5.86 -8.48 5.77
C LYS A 113 5.73 -7.10 5.09
N PRO A 114 6.53 -6.81 4.05
CA PRO A 114 6.52 -5.52 3.35
C PRO A 114 5.27 -5.29 2.49
N VAL A 115 4.45 -6.32 2.30
CA VAL A 115 3.26 -6.30 1.45
C VAL A 115 2.03 -6.50 2.32
N LEU A 116 1.13 -5.52 2.25
CA LEU A 116 -0.18 -5.56 2.89
C LEU A 116 -1.16 -6.24 1.93
N ARG A 117 -1.64 -7.42 2.32
CA ARG A 117 -2.60 -8.19 1.51
C ARG A 117 -4.01 -7.72 1.85
N LEU A 118 -4.54 -6.82 1.04
CA LEU A 118 -5.85 -6.23 1.28
C LEU A 118 -6.99 -7.13 0.80
N HIS A 119 -8.17 -6.93 1.36
CA HIS A 119 -9.40 -7.53 0.86
C HIS A 119 -9.90 -6.76 -0.37
N PRO A 120 -10.63 -7.39 -1.30
CA PRO A 120 -11.33 -6.64 -2.34
C PRO A 120 -12.19 -5.51 -1.74
N PRO A 121 -12.32 -4.37 -2.42
CA PRO A 121 -13.08 -3.24 -1.90
C PRO A 121 -14.54 -3.62 -1.72
N ARG A 122 -15.11 -3.28 -0.56
CA ARG A 122 -16.55 -3.40 -0.32
C ARG A 122 -17.32 -2.58 -1.37
N LYS A 123 -18.34 -3.19 -1.98
CA LYS A 123 -19.11 -2.68 -3.14
C LYS A 123 -18.34 -2.67 -4.48
N GLY A 124 -17.15 -3.28 -4.53
CA GLY A 124 -16.36 -3.42 -5.74
C GLY A 124 -15.60 -2.16 -6.15
N TYR A 125 -14.81 -2.29 -7.22
CA TYR A 125 -14.15 -1.15 -7.85
C TYR A 125 -15.12 -0.39 -8.76
N LYS A 126 -14.81 0.89 -9.01
CA LYS A 126 -15.27 1.57 -10.24
C LYS A 126 -14.67 0.87 -11.47
N THR A 127 -14.89 1.41 -12.66
CA THR A 127 -14.31 0.82 -13.87
C THR A 127 -12.77 0.76 -13.82
N ILE A 128 -12.23 -0.45 -13.92
CA ILE A 128 -10.77 -0.72 -13.95
C ILE A 128 -10.15 -0.46 -15.33
N LYS A 129 -10.90 0.17 -16.24
CA LYS A 129 -10.45 0.52 -17.59
C LYS A 129 -10.16 2.02 -17.77
N ARG A 130 -10.50 2.84 -16.78
CA ARG A 130 -10.30 4.29 -16.80
C ARG A 130 -9.49 4.75 -15.60
N THR A 131 -8.85 5.89 -15.72
CA THR A 131 -8.18 6.54 -14.60
C THR A 131 -9.19 7.16 -13.63
N PHE A 132 -8.76 7.41 -12.40
CA PHE A 132 -9.58 7.98 -11.34
C PHE A 132 -10.18 9.33 -11.75
N GLN A 133 -9.40 10.19 -12.38
CA GLN A 133 -9.84 11.47 -12.95
C GLN A 133 -10.96 11.34 -13.99
N GLN A 134 -11.05 10.19 -14.67
CA GLN A 134 -12.10 9.86 -15.64
C GLN A 134 -13.25 9.03 -15.01
N GLY A 135 -13.32 8.97 -13.68
CA GLY A 135 -14.31 8.20 -12.93
C GLY A 135 -14.00 6.70 -12.82
N GLY A 136 -12.79 6.27 -13.13
CA GLY A 136 -12.32 4.90 -12.98
C GLY A 136 -11.64 4.61 -11.65
N ALA A 137 -10.85 3.53 -11.63
CA ALA A 137 -10.17 3.04 -10.43
C ALA A 137 -8.63 3.03 -10.50
N LEU A 138 -8.05 3.59 -11.57
CA LEU A 138 -6.61 3.51 -11.84
C LEU A 138 -5.91 4.87 -11.70
N GLY A 139 -4.61 4.84 -11.45
CA GLY A 139 -3.76 6.03 -11.41
C GLY A 139 -3.79 6.75 -10.07
N TYR A 140 -3.69 8.08 -10.15
CA TYR A 140 -3.51 8.93 -8.98
C TYR A 140 -4.85 9.29 -8.32
N TYR A 141 -4.95 9.03 -7.02
CA TYR A 141 -6.11 9.30 -6.17
C TYR A 141 -5.92 10.51 -5.25
N GLY A 142 -4.68 11.00 -5.06
CA GLY A 142 -4.39 11.97 -4.00
C GLY A 142 -4.82 11.45 -2.63
N CYS A 143 -5.53 12.27 -1.85
CA CYS A 143 -6.02 11.93 -0.52
C CYS A 143 -7.21 10.94 -0.52
N GLU A 144 -7.92 10.80 -1.65
CA GLU A 144 -9.08 9.88 -1.76
C GLU A 144 -8.67 8.39 -1.78
N ILE A 145 -7.36 8.10 -1.77
CA ILE A 145 -6.86 6.74 -1.60
C ILE A 145 -7.26 6.16 -0.24
N ASN A 146 -7.41 7.01 0.77
CA ASN A 146 -7.77 6.61 2.12
C ASN A 146 -9.14 5.94 2.17
N ASP A 147 -10.10 6.46 1.39
CA ASP A 147 -11.43 5.85 1.23
C ASP A 147 -11.37 4.47 0.57
N LEU A 148 -10.46 4.30 -0.40
CA LEU A 148 -10.25 3.00 -1.05
C LEU A 148 -9.66 2.00 -0.06
N LEU A 149 -8.61 2.38 0.67
CA LEU A 149 -7.97 1.54 1.68
C LEU A 149 -8.96 1.15 2.78
N HIS A 150 -9.80 2.08 3.24
CA HIS A 150 -10.83 1.81 4.22
C HIS A 150 -11.89 0.81 3.71
N LYS A 151 -12.23 0.83 2.40
CA LYS A 151 -13.11 -0.19 1.78
C LYS A 151 -12.44 -1.56 1.64
N MET A 152 -11.11 -1.60 1.60
CA MET A 152 -10.28 -2.79 1.39
C MET A 152 -9.67 -3.36 2.69
N ARG A 153 -9.99 -2.76 3.83
CA ARG A 153 -9.47 -3.15 5.15
C ARG A 153 -9.76 -4.57 5.57
#